data_AF-A0A1J5H6Q6-F1
#
_entry.id   AF-A0A1J5H6Q6-F1
#
_cell.length_a   1.000
_cell.length_b   1.000
_cell.length_c   1.000
_cell.angle_alpha   90.00
_cell.angle_beta   90.00
_cell.angle_gamma   90.00
#
_symmetry.space_group_name_H-M   'P 1'
#
loop_
_entity.id
_entity.type
_entity.pdbx_description
1 polymer ?
#
loop_
_entity_poly.entity_id
_entity_poly.type
_entity_poly.pdbx_seq_one_letter_code
_entity_poly.pdbx_strand_id
1 'polypeptide(L)'
;MPKKHKISSKLKIAIYSVVAVLATLMLVAIYALGPLKTFLPNICNLTGTIFGSRTYLILFQNNYEIRPTGGFISAYGVLTINHGIPGIQFYDVYGEVDEHEYIDPPHYPMQELLGGPTYGGYTFRDTNYYVDFRDSAQEMLDFYHITQPESEIDGIVAIDFTMLESLVGLYGPVKAGDFELTENNLFETLSAEVSDINRHDAEEIYGRKDIMKDVAKDIIKNAILSPFKYRGFSALIAKNLDEKHVILWFADEGLESKAIRLGWSGTMPEDYEDLLAVSEANLGGMKNDRYMARNIKYEVDIQEDQIVCNLEVTMDHFGGENIPLSGDYKGYLRAYIPSEATQITDKTEESKGNYKSLGEIIYLSKTEEKTVEFEYTLPISIIEDGTYSLDLVKQPGTEADNYEIIIHTPQGSTLESESFTTHEEHAYLSTGLSTDQRFELTIIPDETEPRIHSHEIVELNKIWIGFNEPLDCDTASDPFAYAITDTNTAASETDTVYIDTITCSGRDVWLDTIGMTSQNEEFYEIILRNIRDKAGNYIDPNPRTITVVQRGL
;
A
#
# COMPACT_ATOMS: atom_id res chain seq x y z
N MET A 1 -42.68 62.79 3.71
CA MET A 1 -42.84 61.39 3.25
C MET A 1 -41.94 61.16 2.05
N PRO A 2 -40.88 60.32 2.13
CA PRO A 2 -40.04 60.05 0.98
C PRO A 2 -40.80 59.16 -0.02
N LYS A 3 -40.82 59.56 -1.30
CA LYS A 3 -41.39 58.79 -2.40
C LYS A 3 -40.61 57.46 -2.51
N LYS A 4 -41.27 56.33 -2.22
CA LYS A 4 -40.75 55.01 -2.60
C LYS A 4 -40.63 54.98 -4.13
N HIS A 5 -39.42 55.12 -4.66
CA HIS A 5 -39.16 54.88 -6.07
C HIS A 5 -39.46 53.41 -6.37
N LYS A 6 -40.61 53.12 -6.99
CA LYS A 6 -40.90 51.80 -7.55
C LYS A 6 -39.91 51.56 -8.69
N ILE A 7 -38.97 50.66 -8.47
CA ILE A 7 -38.10 50.07 -9.51
C ILE A 7 -39.01 49.62 -10.66
N SER A 8 -38.74 50.10 -11.88
CA SER A 8 -39.57 49.81 -13.06
C SER A 8 -39.56 48.31 -13.37
N SER A 9 -40.65 47.78 -13.94
CA SER A 9 -40.75 46.35 -14.31
C SER A 9 -39.61 45.92 -15.24
N LYS A 10 -39.18 46.79 -16.16
CA LYS A 10 -38.02 46.56 -17.03
C LYS A 10 -36.70 46.43 -16.27
N LEU A 11 -36.48 47.27 -15.25
CA LEU A 11 -35.28 47.20 -14.41
C LEU A 11 -35.26 45.93 -13.56
N LYS A 12 -36.43 45.47 -13.06
CA LYS A 12 -36.53 44.18 -12.37
C LYS A 12 -36.20 43.00 -13.28
N ILE A 13 -36.75 42.97 -14.50
CA ILE A 13 -36.47 41.92 -15.48
C ILE A 13 -34.97 41.90 -15.81
N ALA A 14 -34.35 43.07 -16.04
CA ALA A 14 -32.91 43.15 -16.29
C ALA A 14 -32.08 42.62 -15.11
N ILE A 15 -32.44 42.98 -13.87
CA ILE A 15 -31.77 42.47 -12.66
C ILE A 15 -31.93 40.94 -12.56
N TYR A 16 -33.14 40.40 -12.75
CA TYR A 16 -33.37 38.96 -12.71
C TYR A 16 -32.63 38.22 -13.82
N SER A 17 -32.54 38.78 -15.03
CA SER A 17 -31.76 38.20 -16.12
C SER A 17 -30.26 38.17 -15.79
N VAL A 18 -29.71 39.26 -15.23
CA VAL A 18 -28.30 39.30 -14.81
C VAL A 18 -28.04 38.28 -13.70
N VAL A 19 -28.90 38.22 -12.68
CA VAL A 19 -28.79 37.24 -11.60
C VAL A 19 -28.88 35.81 -12.13
N ALA A 20 -29.80 35.51 -13.04
CA ALA A 20 -29.94 34.20 -13.66
C ALA A 20 -28.71 33.82 -14.50
N VAL A 21 -28.14 34.75 -15.25
CA VAL A 21 -26.90 34.53 -16.00
C VAL A 21 -25.73 34.26 -15.05
N LEU A 22 -25.57 35.07 -14.00
CA LEU A 22 -24.51 34.88 -13.00
C LEU A 22 -24.67 33.55 -12.26
N ALA A 23 -25.88 33.18 -11.86
CA ALA A 23 -26.17 31.89 -11.23
C ALA A 23 -25.88 30.72 -12.19
N THR A 24 -26.22 30.86 -13.48
CA THR A 24 -25.91 29.85 -14.49
C THR A 24 -24.41 29.70 -14.69
N LEU A 25 -23.67 30.81 -14.80
CA LEU A 25 -22.21 30.79 -14.90
C LEU A 25 -21.56 30.17 -13.66
N MET A 26 -22.09 30.46 -12.47
CA MET A 26 -21.63 29.85 -11.22
C MET A 26 -21.89 28.34 -11.21
N LEU A 27 -23.07 27.89 -11.63
CA LEU A 27 -23.39 26.45 -11.74
C LEU A 27 -22.49 25.76 -12.77
N VAL A 28 -22.21 26.40 -13.91
CA VAL A 28 -21.28 25.88 -14.92
C VAL A 28 -19.86 25.79 -14.38
N ALA A 29 -19.39 26.80 -13.62
CA ALA A 29 -18.08 26.76 -12.97
C ALA A 29 -17.99 25.64 -11.93
N ILE A 30 -19.01 25.48 -11.07
CA ILE A 30 -19.07 24.38 -10.08
C ILE A 30 -19.08 23.03 -10.78
N TYR A 31 -19.85 22.88 -11.86
CA TYR A 31 -19.86 21.67 -12.67
C TYR A 31 -18.48 21.38 -13.28
N ALA A 32 -17.82 22.41 -13.82
CA ALA A 32 -16.50 22.30 -14.42
C ALA A 32 -15.41 21.89 -13.42
N LEU A 33 -15.52 22.28 -12.14
CA LEU A 33 -14.59 21.90 -11.08
C LEU A 33 -14.64 20.40 -10.72
N GLY A 34 -15.70 19.68 -11.06
CA GLY A 34 -15.74 18.23 -10.87
C GLY A 34 -15.45 17.81 -9.41
N PRO A 35 -14.55 16.84 -9.16
CA PRO A 35 -14.12 16.45 -7.82
C PRO A 35 -13.44 17.59 -7.03
N LEU A 36 -12.69 18.47 -7.71
CA LEU A 36 -11.96 19.59 -7.09
C LEU A 36 -12.89 20.64 -6.46
N LYS A 37 -14.21 20.59 -6.74
CA LYS A 37 -15.20 21.44 -6.08
C LYS A 37 -15.17 21.31 -4.55
N THR A 38 -14.63 20.21 -4.02
CA THR A 38 -14.43 20.04 -2.58
C THR A 38 -13.67 21.22 -1.98
N PHE A 39 -12.67 21.77 -2.67
CA PHE A 39 -11.87 22.92 -2.20
C PHE A 39 -12.51 24.30 -2.40
N LEU A 40 -13.71 24.38 -3.00
CA LEU A 40 -14.39 25.65 -3.25
C LEU A 40 -14.60 26.51 -1.98
N PRO A 41 -14.96 25.95 -0.81
CA PRO A 41 -15.04 26.71 0.44
C PRO A 41 -13.70 27.30 0.90
N ASN A 42 -12.59 26.70 0.47
CA ASN A 42 -11.22 27.08 0.83
C ASN A 42 -10.52 27.87 -0.28
N ILE A 43 -11.23 28.30 -1.33
CA ILE A 43 -10.60 28.93 -2.50
C ILE A 43 -9.78 30.16 -2.12
N CYS A 44 -10.24 30.97 -1.16
CA CYS A 44 -9.49 32.14 -0.69
C CYS A 44 -8.23 31.77 0.11
N ASN A 45 -8.22 30.61 0.78
CA ASN A 45 -7.01 30.09 1.42
C ASN A 45 -6.01 29.64 0.35
N LEU A 46 -6.49 28.98 -0.72
CA LEU A 46 -5.64 28.48 -1.82
C LEU A 46 -5.11 29.57 -2.77
N THR A 47 -5.90 30.58 -3.09
CA THR A 47 -5.53 31.59 -4.12
C THR A 47 -5.17 32.94 -3.53
N GLY A 48 -5.27 33.08 -2.21
CA GLY A 48 -5.29 34.38 -1.54
C GLY A 48 -6.61 35.12 -1.79
N THR A 49 -6.79 36.23 -1.06
CA THR A 49 -7.85 37.20 -1.33
C THR A 49 -7.34 38.27 -2.29
N ILE A 50 -8.19 39.23 -2.69
CA ILE A 50 -7.75 40.40 -3.45
C ILE A 50 -6.68 41.25 -2.72
N PHE A 51 -6.37 40.96 -1.45
CA PHE A 51 -5.33 41.63 -0.67
C PHE A 51 -4.23 40.67 -0.18
N GLY A 52 -4.28 39.39 -0.55
CA GLY A 52 -3.31 38.38 -0.14
C GLY A 52 -2.51 37.85 -1.32
N SER A 53 -1.34 37.31 -1.00
CA SER A 53 -0.55 36.48 -1.91
C SER A 53 -0.49 35.07 -1.35
N ARG A 54 -0.36 34.08 -2.22
CA ARG A 54 -0.01 32.71 -1.86
C ARG A 54 1.18 32.23 -2.68
N THR A 55 2.07 31.46 -2.08
CA THR A 55 3.26 30.93 -2.74
C THR A 55 3.31 29.42 -2.58
N TYR A 56 3.51 28.71 -3.69
CA TYR A 56 3.61 27.25 -3.72
C TYR A 56 4.91 26.83 -4.39
N LEU A 57 5.58 25.84 -3.80
CA LEU A 57 6.64 25.12 -4.51
C LEU A 57 6.01 24.01 -5.34
N ILE A 58 6.31 23.99 -6.63
CA ILE A 58 5.88 22.95 -7.56
C ILE A 58 7.10 22.08 -7.86
N LEU A 59 7.10 20.82 -7.44
CA LEU A 59 8.22 19.91 -7.66
C LEU A 59 7.96 19.09 -8.93
N PHE A 60 8.97 19.01 -9.80
CA PHE A 60 8.91 18.19 -11.01
C PHE A 60 9.78 16.95 -10.81
N GLN A 61 9.13 15.84 -10.47
CA GLN A 61 9.74 14.58 -10.15
C GLN A 61 9.85 13.67 -11.37
N ASN A 62 10.97 12.96 -11.47
CA ASN A 62 11.16 11.89 -12.43
C ASN A 62 10.87 10.54 -11.77
N ASN A 63 9.64 10.04 -11.90
CA ASN A 63 9.23 8.74 -11.36
C ASN A 63 9.94 7.54 -12.02
N TYR A 64 10.61 7.76 -13.16
CA TYR A 64 11.48 6.75 -13.76
C TYR A 64 12.85 6.63 -13.10
N GLU A 65 13.15 7.52 -12.16
CA GLU A 65 14.21 7.37 -11.15
C GLU A 65 13.54 7.46 -9.77
N ILE A 66 12.87 6.38 -9.37
CA ILE A 66 11.87 6.39 -8.31
C ILE A 66 12.48 6.85 -6.97
N ARG A 67 11.70 7.62 -6.22
CA ARG A 67 11.95 8.01 -4.83
C ARG A 67 10.67 7.76 -4.03
N PRO A 68 10.75 7.67 -2.70
CA PRO A 68 9.60 7.35 -1.85
C PRO A 68 8.38 8.27 -2.06
N THR A 69 8.58 9.51 -2.48
CA THR A 69 7.54 10.52 -2.68
C THR A 69 7.20 10.80 -4.15
N GLY A 70 7.63 9.96 -5.08
CA GLY A 70 7.19 10.04 -6.47
C GLY A 70 8.31 9.98 -7.49
N GLY A 71 9.53 10.39 -7.14
CA GLY A 71 10.66 10.36 -8.07
C GLY A 71 11.77 11.35 -7.76
N PHE A 72 12.85 11.29 -8.51
CA PHE A 72 13.96 12.24 -8.39
C PHE A 72 13.51 13.66 -8.73
N ILE A 73 13.75 14.63 -7.83
CA ILE A 73 13.38 16.03 -8.08
C ILE A 73 14.36 16.62 -9.11
N SER A 74 13.86 16.85 -10.32
CA SER A 74 14.68 17.27 -11.47
C SER A 74 14.68 18.78 -11.71
N ALA A 75 13.63 19.45 -11.24
CA ALA A 75 13.41 20.89 -11.33
C ALA A 75 12.35 21.27 -10.28
N TYR A 76 12.26 22.56 -9.98
CA TYR A 76 11.15 23.09 -9.20
C TYR A 76 10.65 24.42 -9.77
N GLY A 77 9.41 24.77 -9.44
CA GLY A 77 8.81 26.03 -9.77
C GLY A 77 8.29 26.75 -8.54
N VAL A 78 8.32 28.08 -8.55
CA VAL A 78 7.70 28.92 -7.54
C VAL A 78 6.46 29.54 -8.16
N LEU A 79 5.29 29.05 -7.74
CA LEU A 79 3.99 29.60 -8.14
C LEU A 79 3.55 30.64 -7.11
N THR A 80 3.49 31.90 -7.52
CA THR A 80 2.93 32.99 -6.71
C THR A 80 1.57 33.37 -7.26
N ILE A 81 0.54 33.33 -6.42
CA ILE A 81 -0.80 33.84 -6.72
C ILE A 81 -0.97 35.17 -6.00
N ASN A 82 -0.69 36.27 -6.70
CA ASN A 82 -0.76 37.59 -6.11
C ASN A 82 -2.07 38.28 -6.53
N HIS A 83 -2.92 38.63 -5.55
CA HIS A 83 -4.23 39.24 -5.80
C HIS A 83 -5.11 38.43 -6.77
N GLY A 84 -4.99 37.10 -6.74
CA GLY A 84 -5.70 36.18 -7.63
C GLY A 84 -5.09 36.02 -9.03
N ILE A 85 -3.91 36.59 -9.29
CA ILE A 85 -3.20 36.46 -10.57
C ILE A 85 -2.01 35.48 -10.36
N PRO A 86 -2.01 34.31 -11.02
CA PRO A 86 -0.91 33.37 -10.92
C PRO A 86 0.28 33.81 -11.78
N GLY A 87 1.48 33.67 -11.23
CA GLY A 87 2.76 33.75 -11.94
C GLY A 87 3.66 32.61 -11.49
N ILE A 88 4.35 31.95 -12.42
CA ILE A 88 5.25 30.84 -12.13
C ILE A 88 6.64 31.14 -12.65
N GLN A 89 7.64 30.86 -11.81
CA GLN A 89 9.06 30.90 -12.16
C GLN A 89 9.62 29.47 -12.03
N PHE A 90 10.52 29.09 -12.94
CA PHE A 90 11.11 27.75 -13.00
C PHE A 90 12.60 27.86 -12.67
N TYR A 91 13.09 26.86 -11.95
CA TYR A 91 14.44 26.80 -11.43
C TYR A 91 15.00 25.40 -11.60
N ASP A 92 16.31 25.34 -11.86
CA ASP A 92 17.07 24.10 -11.86
C ASP A 92 17.43 23.74 -10.41
N VAL A 93 17.31 22.45 -10.05
CA VAL A 93 17.72 21.96 -8.72
C VAL A 93 19.21 22.06 -8.49
N TYR A 94 20.04 22.08 -9.54
CA TYR A 94 21.49 22.30 -9.43
C TYR A 94 21.87 23.79 -9.33
N GLY A 95 20.88 24.69 -9.30
CA GLY A 95 21.08 26.14 -9.25
C GLY A 95 21.14 26.69 -7.82
N GLU A 96 20.54 27.88 -7.65
CA GLU A 96 20.58 28.66 -6.40
C GLU A 96 20.16 27.86 -5.15
N VAL A 97 19.23 26.90 -5.28
CA VAL A 97 18.73 26.12 -4.13
C VAL A 97 19.78 25.18 -3.53
N ASP A 98 20.78 24.77 -4.32
CA ASP A 98 21.90 23.92 -3.90
C ASP A 98 23.14 24.76 -3.50
N GLU A 99 23.06 26.10 -3.47
CA GLU A 99 24.15 27.00 -3.07
C GLU A 99 24.31 27.07 -1.53
N HIS A 100 24.61 25.93 -0.91
CA HIS A 100 24.83 25.81 0.53
C HIS A 100 26.16 25.11 0.86
N GLU A 101 26.58 25.15 2.13
CA GLU A 101 27.74 24.37 2.60
C GLU A 101 27.45 22.87 2.46
N TYR A 102 28.48 22.06 2.20
CA TYR A 102 28.33 20.62 2.05
C TYR A 102 27.69 19.99 3.30
N ILE A 103 26.64 19.17 3.09
CA ILE A 103 25.94 18.43 4.13
C ILE A 103 26.16 16.94 3.88
N ASP A 104 26.60 16.20 4.90
CA ASP A 104 26.71 14.74 4.82
C ASP A 104 25.31 14.10 4.72
N PRO A 105 25.11 13.10 3.85
CA PRO A 105 23.86 12.34 3.78
C PRO A 105 23.48 11.77 5.15
N PRO A 106 22.35 12.20 5.73
CA PRO A 106 21.98 11.79 7.08
C PRO A 106 21.39 10.38 7.11
N HIS A 107 20.96 9.84 5.95
CA HIS A 107 20.20 8.60 5.89
C HIS A 107 20.98 7.47 5.21
N TYR A 108 20.96 6.31 5.86
CA TYR A 108 21.39 5.07 5.23
C TYR A 108 20.41 4.68 4.10
N PRO A 109 20.85 4.09 2.98
CA PRO A 109 22.22 3.87 2.52
C PRO A 109 22.70 4.95 1.55
N MET A 110 22.24 6.21 1.66
CA MET A 110 22.55 7.26 0.67
C MET A 110 24.06 7.45 0.48
N GLN A 111 24.82 7.52 1.57
CA GLN A 111 26.28 7.66 1.48
C GLN A 111 26.95 6.47 0.79
N GLU A 112 26.40 5.26 0.93
CA GLU A 112 26.94 4.04 0.30
C GLU A 112 26.61 3.99 -1.20
N LEU A 113 25.37 4.35 -1.57
CA LEU A 113 24.89 4.21 -2.94
C LEU A 113 25.17 5.41 -3.84
N LEU A 114 25.08 6.63 -3.28
CA LEU A 114 25.35 7.88 -4.00
C LEU A 114 26.81 8.31 -3.86
N GLY A 115 27.54 7.81 -2.85
CA GLY A 115 28.90 8.22 -2.55
C GLY A 115 29.85 8.03 -3.73
N GLY A 116 30.59 9.09 -4.07
CA GLY A 116 31.57 9.07 -5.14
C GLY A 116 32.15 10.44 -5.45
N PRO A 117 33.13 10.55 -6.37
CA PRO A 117 33.81 11.80 -6.68
C PRO A 117 32.90 12.92 -7.20
N THR A 118 31.71 12.56 -7.68
CA THR A 118 30.75 13.47 -8.33
C THR A 118 29.54 13.78 -7.46
N TYR A 119 29.41 13.17 -6.28
CA TYR A 119 28.28 13.41 -5.39
C TYR A 119 28.59 14.57 -4.46
N GLY A 120 27.80 15.65 -4.59
CA GLY A 120 28.00 16.92 -3.92
C GLY A 120 27.52 16.98 -2.47
N GLY A 121 27.16 15.84 -1.88
CA GLY A 121 26.51 15.78 -0.56
C GLY A 121 24.99 15.78 -0.66
N TYR A 122 24.35 15.82 0.50
CA TYR A 122 22.89 15.88 0.63
C TYR A 122 22.37 17.24 0.20
N THR A 123 21.47 17.25 -0.78
CA THR A 123 21.00 18.46 -1.49
C THR A 123 19.48 18.52 -1.60
N PHE A 124 18.92 19.63 -2.09
CA PHE A 124 17.46 19.82 -2.19
C PHE A 124 16.77 18.67 -2.94
N ARG A 125 17.42 18.11 -3.96
CA ARG A 125 16.92 16.97 -4.74
C ARG A 125 16.81 15.64 -3.98
N ASP A 126 17.48 15.52 -2.84
CA ASP A 126 17.54 14.30 -2.02
C ASP A 126 16.62 14.36 -0.78
N THR A 127 15.95 15.50 -0.57
CA THR A 127 15.06 15.78 0.59
C THR A 127 13.81 14.90 0.64
N ASN A 128 13.55 14.14 -0.41
CA ASN A 128 12.31 13.40 -0.61
C ASN A 128 12.45 11.90 -0.27
N TYR A 129 13.30 11.62 0.72
CA TYR A 129 13.72 10.29 1.18
C TYR A 129 12.72 9.60 2.13
N TYR A 130 11.90 10.36 2.85
CA TYR A 130 10.90 9.77 3.75
C TYR A 130 9.68 9.31 2.96
N VAL A 131 9.13 8.15 3.35
CA VAL A 131 7.87 7.64 2.76
C VAL A 131 6.68 8.54 3.10
N ASP A 132 6.68 9.13 4.30
CA ASP A 132 5.68 10.13 4.67
C ASP A 132 6.03 11.48 4.03
N PHE A 133 5.14 11.96 3.17
CA PHE A 133 5.36 13.21 2.46
C PHE A 133 5.40 14.44 3.36
N ARG A 134 4.75 14.43 4.54
CA ARG A 134 4.81 15.57 5.48
C ARG A 134 6.24 15.79 5.98
N ASP A 135 6.96 14.71 6.25
CA ASP A 135 8.36 14.80 6.70
C ASP A 135 9.28 15.19 5.55
N SER A 136 9.07 14.63 4.36
CA SER A 136 9.80 15.05 3.15
C SER A 136 9.53 16.52 2.81
N ALA A 137 8.29 16.99 2.97
CA ALA A 137 7.90 18.39 2.76
C ALA A 137 8.62 19.32 3.72
N GLN A 138 8.74 18.95 5.00
CA GLN A 138 9.50 19.73 5.97
C GLN A 138 10.99 19.81 5.58
N GLU A 139 11.59 18.68 5.20
CA GLU A 139 13.00 18.64 4.75
C GLU A 139 13.21 19.51 3.50
N MET A 140 12.28 19.47 2.53
CA MET A 140 12.31 20.34 1.34
C MET A 140 12.27 21.82 1.72
N LEU A 141 11.40 22.20 2.65
CA LEU A 141 11.31 23.59 3.12
C LEU A 141 12.57 24.02 3.86
N ASP A 142 13.13 23.15 4.69
CA ASP A 142 14.37 23.44 5.43
C ASP A 142 15.51 23.73 4.45
N PHE A 143 15.68 22.91 3.41
CA PHE A 143 16.65 23.16 2.34
C PHE A 143 16.36 24.42 1.54
N TYR A 144 15.10 24.66 1.16
CA TYR A 144 14.71 25.86 0.41
C TYR A 144 15.03 27.14 1.20
N HIS A 145 14.80 27.14 2.51
CA HIS A 145 15.06 28.28 3.38
C HIS A 145 16.55 28.52 3.66
N ILE A 146 17.46 27.58 3.36
CA ILE A 146 18.91 27.85 3.44
C ILE A 146 19.28 29.01 2.52
N THR A 147 18.70 29.02 1.32
CA THR A 147 19.02 29.99 0.26
C THR A 147 17.96 31.08 0.16
N GLN A 148 16.72 30.80 0.58
CA GLN A 148 15.60 31.74 0.61
C GLN A 148 15.00 31.92 2.03
N PRO A 149 15.75 32.41 3.02
CA PRO A 149 15.34 32.39 4.44
C PRO A 149 14.13 33.25 4.79
N GLU A 150 13.80 34.24 3.96
CA GLU A 150 12.65 35.15 4.18
C GLU A 150 11.42 34.74 3.36
N SER A 151 11.48 33.62 2.64
CA SER A 151 10.35 33.15 1.84
C SER A 151 9.29 32.52 2.73
N GLU A 152 8.02 32.72 2.37
CA GLU A 152 6.88 32.03 2.98
C GLU A 152 6.26 31.11 1.92
N ILE A 153 6.21 29.81 2.23
CA ILE A 153 5.61 28.79 1.36
C ILE A 153 4.31 28.30 1.99
N ASP A 154 3.20 28.49 1.28
CA ASP A 154 1.86 28.08 1.71
C ASP A 154 1.55 26.62 1.39
N GLY A 155 2.34 25.99 0.52
CA GLY A 155 2.21 24.57 0.20
C GLY A 155 3.21 24.08 -0.84
N ILE A 156 3.25 22.76 -0.98
CA ILE A 156 4.05 22.04 -1.96
C ILE A 156 3.12 21.22 -2.84
N VAL A 157 3.34 21.24 -4.15
CA VAL A 157 2.65 20.38 -5.13
C VAL A 157 3.73 19.58 -5.85
N ALA A 158 3.85 18.30 -5.54
CA ALA A 158 4.73 17.41 -6.27
C ALA A 158 3.97 16.80 -7.46
N ILE A 159 4.57 16.83 -8.64
CA ILE A 159 4.04 16.20 -9.85
C ILE A 159 5.13 15.37 -10.52
N ASP A 160 4.75 14.24 -11.09
CA ASP A 160 5.67 13.35 -11.82
C ASP A 160 5.47 13.40 -13.35
N PHE A 161 6.19 12.54 -14.09
CA PHE A 161 6.06 12.47 -15.55
C PHE A 161 4.72 11.87 -15.99
N THR A 162 4.14 10.93 -15.25
CA THR A 162 2.84 10.34 -15.59
C THR A 162 1.75 11.41 -15.61
N MET A 163 1.80 12.37 -14.67
CA MET A 163 0.92 13.54 -14.67
C MET A 163 1.17 14.46 -15.89
N LEU A 164 2.43 14.70 -16.27
CA LEU A 164 2.76 15.49 -17.47
C LEU A 164 2.29 14.81 -18.76
N GLU A 165 2.50 13.50 -18.89
CA GLU A 165 2.03 12.67 -20.01
C GLU A 165 0.50 12.74 -20.12
N SER A 166 -0.20 12.60 -19.00
CA SER A 166 -1.65 12.75 -18.90
C SER A 166 -2.14 14.12 -19.41
N LEU A 167 -1.46 15.20 -19.01
CA LEU A 167 -1.80 16.56 -19.47
C LEU A 167 -1.60 16.75 -20.97
N VAL A 168 -0.51 16.21 -21.52
CA VAL A 168 -0.25 16.25 -22.96
C VAL A 168 -1.29 15.41 -23.73
N GLY A 169 -1.67 14.24 -23.21
CA GLY A 169 -2.76 13.43 -23.77
C GLY A 169 -4.09 14.20 -23.82
N LEU A 170 -4.41 14.97 -22.78
CA LEU A 170 -5.65 15.76 -22.72
C LEU A 170 -5.65 16.95 -23.69
N TYR A 171 -4.57 17.73 -23.74
CA TYR A 171 -4.52 18.97 -24.51
C TYR A 171 -4.06 18.78 -25.96
N GLY A 172 -3.40 17.66 -26.25
CA GLY A 172 -2.74 17.39 -27.52
C GLY A 172 -1.25 17.77 -27.48
N PRO A 173 -0.53 17.54 -28.59
CA PRO A 173 0.91 17.75 -28.64
C PRO A 173 1.34 19.16 -28.22
N VAL A 174 2.39 19.22 -27.41
CA VAL A 174 2.97 20.44 -26.84
C VAL A 174 4.25 20.78 -27.60
N LYS A 175 4.44 22.07 -27.92
CA LYS A 175 5.66 22.54 -28.57
C LYS A 175 6.64 23.10 -27.54
N ALA A 176 7.87 22.60 -27.56
CA ALA A 176 8.95 23.09 -26.73
C ALA A 176 10.24 23.19 -27.55
N GLY A 177 10.68 24.42 -27.83
CA GLY A 177 11.74 24.67 -28.81
C GLY A 177 11.41 24.10 -30.19
N ASP A 178 12.28 23.21 -30.68
CA ASP A 178 12.15 22.53 -31.98
C ASP A 178 11.40 21.17 -31.87
N PHE A 179 11.00 20.77 -30.66
CA PHE A 179 10.35 19.50 -30.38
C PHE A 179 8.83 19.62 -30.36
N GLU A 180 8.17 18.58 -30.89
CA GLU A 180 6.75 18.32 -30.70
C GLU A 180 6.60 17.13 -29.75
N LEU A 181 6.16 17.43 -28.53
CA LEU A 181 6.04 16.48 -27.44
C LEU A 181 4.60 15.97 -27.39
N THR A 182 4.48 14.66 -27.41
CA THR A 182 3.26 13.88 -27.33
C THR A 182 3.37 12.98 -26.10
N GLU A 183 2.25 12.41 -25.66
CA GLU A 183 2.23 11.44 -24.56
C GLU A 183 3.27 10.32 -24.75
N ASN A 184 3.51 9.86 -25.98
CA ASN A 184 4.39 8.72 -26.26
C ASN A 184 5.89 9.06 -26.32
N ASN A 185 6.26 10.30 -26.68
CA ASN A 185 7.68 10.69 -26.86
C ASN A 185 8.15 11.72 -25.83
N LEU A 186 7.28 12.18 -24.93
CA LEU A 186 7.61 13.20 -23.94
C LEU A 186 8.77 12.74 -23.05
N PHE A 187 8.67 11.54 -22.46
CA PHE A 187 9.73 10.99 -21.63
C PHE A 187 11.05 10.83 -22.37
N GLU A 188 11.05 10.17 -23.54
CA GLU A 188 12.27 9.93 -24.32
C GLU A 188 12.95 11.23 -24.71
N THR A 189 12.18 12.20 -25.20
CA THR A 189 12.70 13.49 -25.65
C THR A 189 13.25 14.29 -24.46
N LEU A 190 12.48 14.43 -23.38
CA LEU A 190 12.94 15.16 -22.19
C LEU A 190 14.15 14.48 -21.54
N SER A 191 14.20 13.15 -21.53
CA SER A 191 15.32 12.40 -20.98
C SER A 191 16.58 12.54 -21.83
N ALA A 192 16.45 12.50 -23.17
CA ALA A 192 17.56 12.69 -24.09
C ALA A 192 18.20 14.07 -23.92
N GLU A 193 17.37 15.12 -23.89
CA GLU A 193 17.82 16.51 -23.75
C GLU A 193 18.50 16.77 -22.40
N VAL A 194 18.15 16.02 -21.35
CA VAL A 194 18.81 16.10 -20.03
C VAL A 194 20.09 15.25 -19.98
N SER A 195 20.18 14.17 -20.77
CA SER A 195 21.34 13.28 -20.79
C SER A 195 22.52 13.74 -21.65
N ASP A 196 22.28 14.61 -22.63
CA ASP A 196 23.30 15.13 -23.55
C ASP A 196 24.14 16.28 -22.94
N ILE A 197 23.95 16.56 -21.64
CA ILE A 197 24.63 17.65 -20.93
C ILE A 197 25.80 17.08 -20.13
N ASN A 198 26.99 17.62 -20.33
CA ASN A 198 28.11 17.35 -19.46
C ASN A 198 27.88 18.05 -18.11
N ARG A 199 27.47 17.30 -17.07
CA ARG A 199 27.27 17.80 -15.70
C ARG A 199 28.51 18.43 -15.06
N HIS A 200 29.66 18.42 -15.74
CA HIS A 200 30.91 19.07 -15.31
C HIS A 200 31.19 20.39 -16.02
N ASP A 201 30.34 20.80 -16.98
CA ASP A 201 30.45 22.07 -17.67
C ASP A 201 29.34 23.02 -17.21
N ALA A 202 29.73 24.01 -16.39
CA ALA A 202 28.80 25.04 -15.93
C ALA A 202 28.18 25.80 -17.12
N GLU A 203 28.90 26.04 -18.22
CA GLU A 203 28.35 26.75 -19.38
C GLU A 203 27.27 25.94 -20.12
N GLU A 204 27.36 24.60 -20.17
CA GLU A 204 26.29 23.75 -20.72
C GLU A 204 25.09 23.64 -19.77
N ILE A 205 25.32 23.61 -18.45
CA ILE A 205 24.25 23.64 -17.43
C ILE A 205 23.50 24.99 -17.49
N TYR A 206 24.22 26.12 -17.53
CA TYR A 206 23.65 27.46 -17.68
C TYR A 206 23.04 27.71 -19.08
N GLY A 207 23.52 27.01 -20.10
CA GLY A 207 23.06 27.07 -21.50
C GLY A 207 21.86 26.17 -21.80
N ARG A 208 21.40 25.36 -20.84
CA ARG A 208 20.24 24.47 -20.95
C ARG A 208 19.03 25.25 -21.46
N LYS A 209 18.54 24.90 -22.66
CA LYS A 209 17.19 25.32 -23.07
C LYS A 209 16.23 24.69 -22.07
N ASP A 210 15.51 25.51 -21.33
CA ASP A 210 14.51 25.04 -20.37
C ASP A 210 13.25 24.57 -21.12
N ILE A 211 13.36 23.39 -21.73
CA ILE A 211 12.27 22.73 -22.46
C ILE A 211 11.08 22.52 -21.51
N MET A 212 11.33 22.29 -20.22
CA MET A 212 10.29 22.12 -19.20
C MET A 212 9.45 23.38 -19.02
N LYS A 213 10.08 24.56 -18.99
CA LYS A 213 9.37 25.85 -18.96
C LYS A 213 8.50 26.07 -20.20
N ASP A 214 8.96 25.67 -21.37
CA ASP A 214 8.15 25.79 -22.59
C ASP A 214 6.96 24.81 -22.58
N VAL A 215 7.19 23.57 -22.10
CA VAL A 215 6.13 22.58 -21.87
C VAL A 215 5.07 23.14 -20.92
N ALA A 216 5.48 23.60 -19.75
CA ALA A 216 4.58 24.09 -18.72
C ALA A 216 3.80 25.34 -19.20
N LYS A 217 4.46 26.27 -19.90
CA LYS A 217 3.78 27.43 -20.49
C LYS A 217 2.72 27.03 -21.50
N ASP A 218 3.00 26.09 -22.39
CA ASP A 218 2.03 25.69 -23.41
C ASP A 218 0.87 24.91 -22.77
N ILE A 219 1.12 24.05 -21.78
CA ILE A 219 0.07 23.40 -20.99
C ILE A 219 -0.82 24.44 -20.29
N ILE A 220 -0.24 25.41 -19.57
CA ILE A 220 -1.00 26.48 -18.88
C ILE A 220 -1.83 27.28 -19.89
N LYS A 221 -1.23 27.66 -21.02
CA LYS A 221 -1.91 28.38 -22.10
C LYS A 221 -3.07 27.55 -22.66
N ASN A 222 -2.86 26.27 -22.95
CA ASN A 222 -3.88 25.38 -23.49
C ASN A 222 -5.02 25.15 -22.50
N ALA A 223 -4.71 25.06 -21.19
CA ALA A 223 -5.69 25.01 -20.13
C ALA A 223 -6.55 26.29 -20.11
N ILE A 224 -5.95 27.47 -20.11
CA ILE A 224 -6.68 28.76 -20.12
C ILE A 224 -7.55 28.90 -21.37
N LEU A 225 -7.02 28.54 -22.55
CA LEU A 225 -7.70 28.74 -23.83
C LEU A 225 -8.76 27.68 -24.16
N SER A 226 -8.85 26.59 -23.38
CA SER A 226 -9.76 25.46 -23.64
C SER A 226 -10.86 25.31 -22.57
N PRO A 227 -11.78 26.27 -22.41
CA PRO A 227 -12.75 26.25 -21.31
C PRO A 227 -13.71 25.06 -21.33
N PHE A 228 -13.94 24.46 -22.49
CA PHE A 228 -14.75 23.24 -22.61
C PHE A 228 -14.05 21.97 -22.07
N LYS A 229 -12.72 22.02 -21.86
CA LYS A 229 -11.94 20.91 -21.30
C LYS A 229 -11.82 20.96 -19.78
N TYR A 230 -12.30 22.00 -19.08
CA TYR A 230 -12.16 22.13 -17.62
C TYR A 230 -12.72 20.94 -16.82
N ARG A 231 -13.84 20.34 -17.26
CA ARG A 231 -14.38 19.13 -16.59
C ARG A 231 -13.45 17.92 -16.76
N GLY A 232 -12.88 17.76 -17.95
CA GLY A 232 -11.90 16.69 -18.23
C GLY A 232 -10.60 16.91 -17.47
N PHE A 233 -10.11 18.15 -17.45
CA PHE A 233 -8.94 18.55 -16.67
C PHE A 233 -9.15 18.28 -15.18
N SER A 234 -10.24 18.74 -14.57
CA SER A 234 -10.50 18.48 -13.13
C SER A 234 -10.63 16.99 -12.80
N ALA A 235 -11.19 16.19 -13.70
CA ALA A 235 -11.24 14.74 -13.52
C ALA A 235 -9.84 14.10 -13.62
N LEU A 236 -9.01 14.57 -14.56
CA LEU A 236 -7.64 14.12 -14.73
C LEU A 236 -6.76 14.46 -13.52
N ILE A 237 -6.86 15.68 -13.00
CA ILE A 237 -6.16 16.09 -11.77
C ILE A 237 -6.59 15.22 -10.60
N ALA A 238 -7.90 15.03 -10.39
CA ALA A 238 -8.40 14.19 -9.31
C ALA A 238 -7.89 12.75 -9.43
N LYS A 239 -7.92 12.16 -10.63
CA LYS A 239 -7.36 10.83 -10.88
C LYS A 239 -5.87 10.75 -10.50
N ASN A 240 -5.07 11.72 -10.92
CA ASN A 240 -3.64 11.73 -10.61
C ASN A 240 -3.35 12.02 -9.13
N LEU A 241 -4.24 12.72 -8.42
CA LEU A 241 -4.16 12.85 -6.96
C LEU A 241 -4.49 11.53 -6.25
N ASP A 242 -5.55 10.85 -6.67
CA ASP A 242 -5.95 9.54 -6.13
C ASP A 242 -4.85 8.49 -6.39
N GLU A 243 -4.23 8.51 -7.57
CA GLU A 243 -3.15 7.59 -7.97
C GLU A 243 -1.75 8.02 -7.50
N LYS A 244 -1.64 9.12 -6.75
CA LYS A 244 -0.37 9.66 -6.21
C LYS A 244 0.70 10.01 -7.26
N HIS A 245 0.26 10.46 -8.43
CA HIS A 245 1.07 11.16 -9.44
C HIS A 245 1.09 12.67 -9.22
N VAL A 246 0.18 13.16 -8.37
CA VAL A 246 0.21 14.49 -7.77
C VAL A 246 0.08 14.33 -6.26
N ILE A 247 0.95 15.00 -5.50
CA ILE A 247 0.87 15.04 -4.04
C ILE A 247 0.82 16.49 -3.58
N LEU A 248 0.00 16.75 -2.56
CA LEU A 248 -0.22 18.07 -1.98
C LEU A 248 0.27 18.11 -0.53
N TRP A 249 0.95 19.18 -0.16
CA TRP A 249 1.16 19.54 1.23
C TRP A 249 0.80 21.02 1.42
N PHE A 250 0.20 21.35 2.55
CA PHE A 250 -0.20 22.72 2.89
C PHE A 250 0.28 23.14 4.27
N ALA A 251 0.74 24.39 4.38
CA ALA A 251 1.06 24.99 5.68
C ALA A 251 -0.19 25.33 6.50
N ASP A 252 -1.34 25.54 5.84
CA ASP A 252 -2.64 25.72 6.50
C ASP A 252 -3.17 24.36 6.98
N GLU A 253 -3.23 24.17 8.30
CA GLU A 253 -3.67 22.91 8.93
C GLU A 253 -5.05 22.42 8.44
N GLY A 254 -5.95 23.33 8.10
CA GLY A 254 -7.29 23.01 7.62
C GLY A 254 -7.29 22.47 6.19
N LEU A 255 -6.43 23.02 5.33
CA LEU A 255 -6.17 22.50 3.98
C LEU A 255 -5.43 21.17 4.03
N GLU A 256 -4.41 21.06 4.88
CA GLU A 256 -3.59 19.84 5.02
C GLU A 256 -4.42 18.66 5.52
N SER A 257 -5.18 18.85 6.60
CA SER A 257 -6.11 17.85 7.12
C SER A 257 -7.12 17.38 6.06
N LYS A 258 -7.46 18.25 5.10
CA LYS A 258 -8.35 17.91 4.01
C LYS A 258 -7.66 17.13 2.91
N ALA A 259 -6.42 17.46 2.56
CA ALA A 259 -5.61 16.67 1.63
C ALA A 259 -5.41 15.25 2.17
N ILE A 260 -5.06 15.11 3.46
CA ILE A 260 -4.91 13.83 4.15
C ILE A 260 -6.17 12.98 4.08
N ARG A 261 -7.33 13.53 4.48
CA ARG A 261 -8.62 12.80 4.42
C ARG A 261 -9.04 12.38 3.01
N LEU A 262 -8.52 13.04 1.98
CA LEU A 262 -8.78 12.69 0.59
C LEU A 262 -7.74 11.71 0.03
N GLY A 263 -6.68 11.37 0.78
CA GLY A 263 -5.55 10.56 0.30
C GLY A 263 -4.58 11.34 -0.61
N TRP A 264 -4.71 12.66 -0.69
CA TRP A 264 -3.99 13.51 -1.64
C TRP A 264 -2.67 14.07 -1.09
N SER A 265 -2.35 13.77 0.17
CA SER A 265 -1.15 14.26 0.85
C SER A 265 0.05 13.33 0.78
N GLY A 266 -0.11 12.07 0.37
CA GLY A 266 0.99 11.09 0.40
C GLY A 266 1.56 10.83 1.80
N THR A 267 0.79 11.10 2.85
CA THR A 267 1.14 10.79 4.24
C THR A 267 0.82 9.34 4.55
N MET A 268 1.55 8.75 5.50
CA MET A 268 1.25 7.40 5.99
C MET A 268 -0.02 7.43 6.86
N PRO A 269 -0.80 6.33 6.90
CA PRO A 269 -1.92 6.21 7.84
C PRO A 269 -1.45 6.34 9.30
N GLU A 270 -2.16 7.13 10.10
CA GLU A 270 -1.90 7.26 11.54
C GLU A 270 -2.70 6.23 12.37
N ASP A 271 -3.91 5.90 11.92
CA ASP A 271 -4.81 4.93 12.54
C ASP A 271 -4.89 3.68 11.64
N TYR A 272 -4.31 2.57 12.09
CA TYR A 272 -4.35 1.26 11.43
C TYR A 272 -4.15 0.14 12.45
N GLU A 273 -4.50 -1.08 12.06
CA GLU A 273 -4.25 -2.31 12.78
C GLU A 273 -3.04 -3.04 12.16
N ASP A 274 -3.18 -3.49 10.90
CA ASP A 274 -2.05 -3.92 10.06
C ASP A 274 -1.84 -2.94 8.91
N LEU A 275 -0.58 -2.79 8.51
CA LEU A 275 -0.12 -1.85 7.51
C LEU A 275 1.01 -2.47 6.69
N LEU A 276 0.90 -2.38 5.36
CA LEU A 276 1.99 -2.71 4.46
C LEU A 276 2.20 -1.59 3.44
N ALA A 277 3.40 -1.00 3.45
CA ALA A 277 3.86 -0.14 2.37
C ALA A 277 5.22 -0.61 1.86
N VAL A 278 5.31 -0.96 0.58
CA VAL A 278 6.58 -1.26 -0.07
C VAL A 278 7.07 0.01 -0.78
N SER A 279 8.28 0.45 -0.46
CA SER A 279 8.83 1.69 -0.99
C SER A 279 10.28 1.52 -1.46
N GLU A 280 10.52 1.91 -2.69
CA GLU A 280 11.84 1.94 -3.31
C GLU A 280 12.42 3.37 -3.37
N ALA A 281 13.75 3.45 -3.19
CA ALA A 281 14.55 4.60 -3.56
C ALA A 281 15.64 4.16 -4.55
N ASN A 282 15.52 4.54 -5.82
CA ASN A 282 16.54 4.28 -6.85
C ASN A 282 17.73 5.23 -6.70
N LEU A 283 18.71 4.86 -5.88
CA LEU A 283 19.91 5.66 -5.63
C LEU A 283 21.05 5.34 -6.64
N GLY A 284 20.70 4.87 -7.85
CA GLY A 284 21.66 4.52 -8.91
C GLY A 284 21.89 5.61 -9.96
N GLY A 285 21.08 6.66 -9.98
CA GLY A 285 21.20 7.81 -10.90
C GLY A 285 20.77 7.53 -12.34
N MET A 286 20.17 6.37 -12.61
CA MET A 286 19.68 5.93 -13.92
C MET A 286 18.16 5.82 -13.92
N LYS A 287 17.54 6.00 -15.09
CA LYS A 287 16.08 6.06 -15.25
C LYS A 287 15.46 4.66 -15.46
N ASN A 288 15.87 3.72 -14.60
CA ASN A 288 15.56 2.31 -14.74
C ASN A 288 14.09 2.00 -14.51
N ASP A 289 13.40 2.77 -13.66
CA ASP A 289 12.06 2.43 -13.16
C ASP A 289 10.99 2.43 -14.26
N ARG A 290 11.26 3.03 -15.43
CA ARG A 290 10.41 2.87 -16.63
C ARG A 290 10.29 1.43 -17.10
N TYR A 291 11.30 0.60 -16.82
CA TYR A 291 11.43 -0.77 -17.29
C TYR A 291 11.40 -1.78 -16.14
N MET A 292 10.95 -1.37 -14.96
CA MET A 292 10.84 -2.21 -13.78
C MET A 292 9.41 -2.67 -13.60
N ALA A 293 9.18 -3.96 -13.37
CA ALA A 293 7.92 -4.46 -12.82
C ALA A 293 8.14 -4.95 -11.38
N ARG A 294 7.11 -4.77 -10.54
CA ARG A 294 7.07 -5.28 -9.17
C ARG A 294 5.94 -6.27 -9.00
N ASN A 295 6.25 -7.40 -8.38
CA ASN A 295 5.26 -8.33 -7.86
C ASN A 295 5.45 -8.48 -6.35
N ILE A 296 4.41 -8.20 -5.58
CA ILE A 296 4.43 -8.26 -4.13
C ILE A 296 3.52 -9.40 -3.70
N LYS A 297 4.07 -10.40 -3.03
CA LYS A 297 3.31 -11.47 -2.39
C LYS A 297 3.36 -11.28 -0.88
N TYR A 298 2.21 -11.16 -0.25
CA TYR A 298 2.08 -10.99 1.19
C TYR A 298 1.22 -12.11 1.78
N GLU A 299 1.85 -13.00 2.54
CA GLU A 299 1.24 -14.17 3.14
C GLU A 299 1.19 -14.00 4.66
N VAL A 300 -0.01 -14.09 5.22
CA VAL A 300 -0.32 -13.85 6.63
C VAL A 300 -0.89 -15.13 7.23
N ASP A 301 -0.18 -15.71 8.19
CA ASP A 301 -0.60 -16.89 8.93
C ASP A 301 -1.01 -16.50 10.35
N ILE A 302 -2.32 -16.44 10.59
CA ILE A 302 -2.91 -16.12 11.88
C ILE A 302 -2.89 -17.40 12.74
N GLN A 303 -2.14 -17.37 13.84
CA GLN A 303 -2.00 -18.47 14.78
C GLN A 303 -2.74 -18.16 16.10
N GLU A 304 -2.68 -19.06 17.08
CA GLU A 304 -3.40 -18.88 18.36
C GLU A 304 -2.86 -17.70 19.19
N ASP A 305 -1.56 -17.41 19.13
CA ASP A 305 -0.88 -16.44 19.99
C ASP A 305 -0.19 -15.28 19.24
N GLN A 306 0.01 -15.41 17.94
CA GLN A 306 0.68 -14.44 17.09
C GLN A 306 0.23 -14.55 15.64
N ILE A 307 0.69 -13.62 14.81
CA ILE A 307 0.49 -13.66 13.36
C ILE A 307 1.87 -13.67 12.71
N VAL A 308 2.13 -14.65 11.85
CA VAL A 308 3.40 -14.75 11.10
C VAL A 308 3.19 -14.22 9.69
N CYS A 309 4.01 -13.25 9.30
CA CYS A 309 3.89 -12.57 8.02
C CYS A 309 5.14 -12.85 7.17
N ASN A 310 4.91 -13.27 5.92
CA ASN A 310 5.94 -13.43 4.91
C ASN A 310 5.63 -12.49 3.73
N LEU A 311 6.56 -11.60 3.45
CA LEU A 311 6.50 -10.65 2.35
C LEU A 311 7.62 -10.95 1.34
N GLU A 312 7.24 -11.29 0.12
CA GLU A 312 8.14 -11.44 -1.01
C GLU A 312 7.93 -10.27 -1.98
N VAL A 313 9.02 -9.57 -2.33
CA VAL A 313 9.02 -8.51 -3.33
C VAL A 313 9.93 -8.94 -4.48
N THR A 314 9.33 -9.26 -5.62
CA THR A 314 10.04 -9.60 -6.86
C THR A 314 10.12 -8.37 -7.76
N MET A 315 11.34 -8.05 -8.18
CA MET A 315 11.66 -6.94 -9.06
C MET A 315 12.25 -7.46 -10.37
N ASP A 316 11.56 -7.21 -11.48
CA ASP A 316 11.97 -7.58 -12.84
C ASP A 316 12.50 -6.37 -13.60
N HIS A 317 13.74 -6.45 -14.11
CA HIS A 317 14.34 -5.40 -14.92
C HIS A 317 14.26 -5.73 -16.41
N PHE A 318 13.35 -5.10 -17.15
CA PHE A 318 13.16 -5.32 -18.59
C PHE A 318 14.02 -4.40 -19.49
N GLY A 319 14.94 -3.65 -18.90
CA GLY A 319 15.82 -2.75 -19.64
C GLY A 319 16.81 -3.48 -20.54
N GLY A 320 17.26 -2.81 -21.61
CA GLY A 320 18.16 -3.35 -22.62
C GLY A 320 19.35 -2.45 -22.93
N GLU A 321 20.36 -2.97 -23.63
CA GLU A 321 21.60 -2.23 -23.93
C GLU A 321 21.41 -0.96 -24.79
N ASN A 322 20.35 -0.90 -25.60
CA ASN A 322 20.09 0.21 -26.53
C ASN A 322 19.04 1.20 -26.03
N ILE A 323 18.66 1.12 -24.75
CA ILE A 323 17.65 1.99 -24.17
C ILE A 323 18.37 3.12 -23.42
N PRO A 324 18.20 4.40 -23.82
CA PRO A 324 18.83 5.51 -23.13
C PRO A 324 18.50 5.49 -21.64
N LEU A 325 19.54 5.57 -20.80
CA LEU A 325 19.45 5.70 -19.34
C LEU A 325 18.85 4.49 -18.61
N SER A 326 18.77 3.34 -19.27
CA SER A 326 18.50 2.02 -18.68
C SER A 326 19.82 1.31 -18.39
N GLY A 327 20.34 1.49 -17.18
CA GLY A 327 21.55 0.83 -16.67
C GLY A 327 21.24 -0.24 -15.63
N ASP A 328 22.26 -0.66 -14.88
CA ASP A 328 22.06 -1.51 -13.71
C ASP A 328 21.34 -0.69 -12.63
N TYR A 329 20.37 -1.31 -11.97
CA TYR A 329 19.61 -0.71 -10.88
C TYR A 329 20.40 -0.82 -9.58
N LYS A 330 20.43 0.29 -8.84
CA LYS A 330 20.94 0.38 -7.48
C LYS A 330 19.92 1.14 -6.66
N GLY A 331 19.45 0.55 -5.58
CA GLY A 331 18.44 1.20 -4.76
C GLY A 331 18.33 0.61 -3.38
N TYR A 332 17.40 1.17 -2.62
CA TYR A 332 17.05 0.70 -1.29
C TYR A 332 15.56 0.38 -1.27
N LEU A 333 15.26 -0.89 -1.03
CA LEU A 333 13.89 -1.38 -0.90
C LEU A 333 13.55 -1.45 0.58
N ARG A 334 12.41 -0.87 0.97
CA ARG A 334 11.90 -0.89 2.34
C ARG A 334 10.48 -1.43 2.38
N ALA A 335 10.22 -2.33 3.30
CA ALA A 335 8.87 -2.72 3.70
C ALA A 335 8.54 -2.00 5.02
N TYR A 336 7.53 -1.13 4.99
CA TYR A 336 6.99 -0.47 6.17
C TYR A 336 5.86 -1.30 6.75
N ILE A 337 5.95 -1.56 8.05
CA ILE A 337 5.10 -2.47 8.82
C ILE A 337 4.79 -1.86 10.21
N PRO A 338 3.80 -2.37 10.96
CA PRO A 338 3.49 -1.89 12.31
C PRO A 338 4.71 -1.86 13.23
N SER A 339 4.80 -0.86 14.12
CA SER A 339 5.96 -0.69 15.00
C SER A 339 6.16 -1.84 15.99
N GLU A 340 5.07 -2.48 16.39
CA GLU A 340 4.99 -3.64 17.27
C GLU A 340 5.43 -4.95 16.60
N ALA A 341 5.64 -4.94 15.28
CA ALA A 341 6.11 -6.12 14.57
C ALA A 341 7.47 -6.58 15.12
N THR A 342 7.75 -7.87 15.11
CA THR A 342 9.07 -8.42 15.47
C THR A 342 9.67 -9.08 14.25
N GLN A 343 10.80 -8.54 13.76
CA GLN A 343 11.47 -9.08 12.59
C GLN A 343 12.03 -10.47 12.88
N ILE A 344 11.83 -11.41 11.95
CA ILE A 344 12.42 -12.75 11.94
C ILE A 344 13.66 -12.79 11.05
N THR A 345 13.62 -12.16 9.86
CA THR A 345 14.80 -12.02 8.98
C THR A 345 15.84 -11.06 9.58
N ASP A 346 17.05 -10.98 9.02
CA ASP A 346 18.06 -9.97 9.42
C ASP A 346 18.15 -8.90 8.32
N LYS A 347 17.33 -7.85 8.46
CA LYS A 347 17.30 -6.65 7.59
C LYS A 347 17.61 -5.39 8.38
N THR A 348 17.88 -4.30 7.66
CA THR A 348 18.12 -2.99 8.30
C THR A 348 16.81 -2.44 8.83
N GLU A 349 16.70 -2.33 10.15
CA GLU A 349 15.49 -1.80 10.80
C GLU A 349 15.62 -0.30 11.08
N GLU A 350 14.60 0.47 10.70
CA GLU A 350 14.48 1.90 11.01
C GLU A 350 13.09 2.16 11.60
N SER A 351 13.02 2.62 12.85
CA SER A 351 11.76 2.95 13.53
C SER A 351 11.34 4.40 13.28
N LYS A 352 10.06 4.65 13.01
CA LYS A 352 9.53 6.00 12.80
C LYS A 352 8.06 6.11 13.21
N GLY A 353 7.82 6.78 14.34
CA GLY A 353 6.46 7.01 14.82
C GLY A 353 5.78 5.70 15.24
N ASN A 354 4.62 5.43 14.64
CA ASN A 354 3.79 4.24 14.84
C ASN A 354 4.16 3.05 13.95
N TYR A 355 5.04 3.23 12.96
CA TYR A 355 5.52 2.17 12.07
C TYR A 355 7.04 2.03 12.13
N LYS A 356 7.55 0.99 11.49
CA LYS A 356 8.98 0.82 11.22
C LYS A 356 9.19 0.27 9.82
N SER A 357 10.42 0.38 9.31
CA SER A 357 10.79 -0.24 8.04
C SER A 357 11.86 -1.30 8.20
N LEU A 358 11.74 -2.35 7.40
CA LEU A 358 12.78 -3.34 7.16
C LEU A 358 13.36 -3.09 5.77
N GLY A 359 14.67 -2.88 5.66
CA GLY A 359 15.32 -2.42 4.44
C GLY A 359 16.44 -3.33 3.94
N GLU A 360 16.57 -3.42 2.61
CA GLU A 360 17.68 -4.07 1.91
C GLU A 360 18.17 -3.24 0.71
N ILE A 361 19.50 -3.17 0.54
CA ILE A 361 20.12 -2.62 -0.66
C ILE A 361 19.94 -3.60 -1.84
N ILE A 362 19.44 -3.07 -2.94
CA ILE A 362 19.20 -3.80 -4.18
C ILE A 362 20.24 -3.42 -5.22
N TYR A 363 20.91 -4.43 -5.76
CA TYR A 363 21.68 -4.36 -6.99
C TYR A 363 21.03 -5.34 -7.96
N LEU A 364 20.65 -4.84 -9.14
CA LEU A 364 19.94 -5.64 -10.15
C LEU A 364 20.40 -5.24 -11.54
N SER A 365 20.96 -6.18 -12.31
CA SER A 365 21.40 -5.89 -13.67
C SER A 365 20.21 -5.86 -14.61
N LYS A 366 20.43 -5.31 -15.82
CA LYS A 366 19.43 -5.38 -16.90
C LYS A 366 19.04 -6.84 -17.20
N THR A 367 17.76 -7.08 -17.50
CA THR A 367 17.20 -8.40 -17.82
C THR A 367 17.22 -9.42 -16.68
N GLU A 368 17.64 -9.01 -15.48
CA GLU A 368 17.61 -9.85 -14.28
C GLU A 368 16.30 -9.66 -13.51
N GLU A 369 15.99 -10.68 -12.72
CA GLU A 369 14.95 -10.69 -11.70
C GLU A 369 15.63 -10.84 -10.34
N LYS A 370 15.13 -10.15 -9.31
CA LYS A 370 15.54 -10.38 -7.92
C LYS A 370 14.31 -10.40 -7.01
N THR A 371 14.23 -11.42 -6.15
CA THR A 371 13.25 -11.49 -5.06
C THR A 371 13.92 -11.16 -3.73
N VAL A 372 13.22 -10.37 -2.92
CA VAL A 372 13.62 -9.98 -1.56
C VAL A 372 12.54 -10.43 -0.61
N GLU A 373 12.94 -11.17 0.43
CA GLU A 373 12.03 -11.74 1.42
C GLU A 373 12.16 -11.01 2.77
N PHE A 374 11.02 -10.68 3.37
CA PHE A 374 10.90 -10.15 4.72
C PHE A 374 9.98 -11.05 5.52
N GLU A 375 10.43 -11.51 6.69
CA GLU A 375 9.64 -12.33 7.59
C GLU A 375 9.58 -11.62 8.94
N TYR A 376 8.39 -11.51 9.50
CA TYR A 376 8.15 -10.86 10.79
C TYR A 376 6.88 -11.39 11.45
N THR A 377 6.74 -11.15 12.75
CA THR A 377 5.50 -11.46 13.47
C THR A 377 4.77 -10.19 13.88
N LEU A 378 3.45 -10.27 13.98
CA LEU A 378 2.58 -9.26 14.57
C LEU A 378 1.87 -9.84 15.79
N PRO A 379 1.55 -9.02 16.81
CA PRO A 379 0.79 -9.50 17.95
C PRO A 379 -0.65 -9.81 17.54
N ILE A 380 -1.24 -10.86 18.12
CA ILE A 380 -2.63 -11.25 17.84
C ILE A 380 -3.65 -10.14 18.17
N SER A 381 -3.26 -9.16 19.00
CA SER A 381 -4.11 -8.04 19.41
C SER A 381 -4.49 -7.08 18.27
N ILE A 382 -3.86 -7.16 17.10
CA ILE A 382 -4.29 -6.38 15.93
C ILE A 382 -5.64 -6.86 15.36
N ILE A 383 -6.07 -8.08 15.71
CA ILE A 383 -7.39 -8.58 15.34
C ILE A 383 -8.39 -8.01 16.36
N GLU A 384 -9.21 -7.08 15.91
CA GLU A 384 -10.21 -6.42 16.75
C GLU A 384 -11.59 -7.02 16.49
N ASP A 385 -12.27 -7.48 17.54
CA ASP A 385 -13.62 -8.06 17.47
C ASP A 385 -13.79 -9.18 16.41
N GLY A 386 -12.72 -9.94 16.15
CA GLY A 386 -12.70 -11.00 15.14
C GLY A 386 -12.46 -10.50 13.71
N THR A 387 -12.11 -9.23 13.52
CA THR A 387 -11.80 -8.65 12.22
C THR A 387 -10.30 -8.37 12.10
N TYR A 388 -9.70 -8.86 11.01
CA TYR A 388 -8.36 -8.49 10.58
C TYR A 388 -8.46 -7.39 9.50
N SER A 389 -7.79 -6.28 9.73
CA SER A 389 -7.78 -5.10 8.85
C SER A 389 -6.38 -4.85 8.32
N LEU A 390 -6.24 -4.70 7.00
CA LEU A 390 -4.98 -4.46 6.32
C LEU A 390 -5.04 -3.18 5.48
N ASP A 391 -4.21 -2.21 5.81
CA ASP A 391 -3.98 -1.01 5.02
C ASP A 391 -2.78 -1.20 4.07
N LEU A 392 -3.05 -1.26 2.76
CA LEU A 392 -2.04 -1.23 1.72
C LEU A 392 -1.81 0.21 1.25
N VAL A 393 -0.57 0.68 1.39
CA VAL A 393 -0.17 2.02 0.96
C VAL A 393 0.61 1.95 -0.34
N LYS A 394 0.06 2.56 -1.38
CA LYS A 394 0.70 2.71 -2.68
C LYS A 394 1.92 3.62 -2.58
N GLN A 395 3.02 3.22 -3.22
CA GLN A 395 4.14 4.10 -3.49
C GLN A 395 3.77 5.18 -4.53
N PRO A 396 3.95 6.47 -4.23
CA PRO A 396 3.88 7.53 -5.21
C PRO A 396 4.77 7.30 -6.45
N GLY A 397 4.30 7.70 -7.62
CA GLY A 397 5.06 7.61 -8.88
C GLY A 397 5.10 6.24 -9.55
N THR A 398 4.75 5.15 -8.86
CA THR A 398 4.49 3.85 -9.50
C THR A 398 3.10 3.83 -10.13
N GLU A 399 2.84 2.86 -11.01
CA GLU A 399 1.54 2.74 -11.68
C GLU A 399 0.58 1.89 -10.83
N ALA A 400 0.38 0.61 -11.19
CA ALA A 400 -0.43 -0.33 -10.43
C ALA A 400 0.38 -1.61 -10.18
N ASP A 401 1.30 -1.55 -9.22
CA ASP A 401 2.13 -2.69 -8.83
C ASP A 401 1.23 -3.86 -8.39
N ASN A 402 1.61 -5.09 -8.72
CA ASN A 402 0.77 -6.26 -8.45
C ASN A 402 0.95 -6.74 -7.01
N TYR A 403 -0.15 -6.96 -6.31
CA TYR A 403 -0.21 -7.51 -4.97
C TYR A 403 -0.99 -8.83 -4.98
N GLU A 404 -0.39 -9.87 -4.40
CA GLU A 404 -1.03 -11.13 -4.07
C GLU A 404 -1.06 -11.28 -2.55
N ILE A 405 -2.24 -11.22 -1.96
CA ILE A 405 -2.44 -11.32 -0.51
C ILE A 405 -3.09 -12.66 -0.19
N ILE A 406 -2.47 -13.41 0.71
CA ILE A 406 -2.93 -14.72 1.15
C ILE A 406 -3.04 -14.69 2.67
N ILE A 407 -4.20 -15.05 3.20
CA ILE A 407 -4.45 -15.07 4.64
C ILE A 407 -4.89 -16.47 5.04
N HIS A 408 -4.25 -17.01 6.07
CA HIS A 408 -4.53 -18.29 6.67
C HIS A 408 -4.97 -18.08 8.12
N THR A 409 -5.94 -18.87 8.56
CA THR A 409 -6.38 -18.94 9.96
C THR A 409 -6.23 -20.36 10.49
N PRO A 410 -6.32 -20.57 11.81
CA PRO A 410 -6.26 -21.92 12.37
C PRO A 410 -7.42 -22.77 11.84
N GLN A 411 -7.13 -24.05 11.60
CA GLN A 411 -8.10 -25.02 11.11
C GLN A 411 -9.39 -24.99 11.95
N GLY A 412 -10.55 -24.99 11.27
CA GLY A 412 -11.87 -24.93 11.87
C GLY A 412 -12.51 -23.54 11.80
N SER A 413 -11.70 -22.48 11.76
CA SER A 413 -12.21 -21.13 11.51
C SER A 413 -12.64 -20.97 10.05
N THR A 414 -13.59 -20.08 9.80
CA THR A 414 -13.97 -19.67 8.44
C THR A 414 -13.77 -18.18 8.23
N LEU A 415 -13.45 -17.78 7.00
CA LEU A 415 -13.21 -16.39 6.64
C LEU A 415 -14.34 -15.81 5.76
N GLU A 416 -14.76 -14.59 6.07
CA GLU A 416 -15.68 -13.80 5.25
C GLU A 416 -15.08 -12.43 4.89
N SER A 417 -15.21 -12.03 3.62
CA SER A 417 -14.78 -10.71 3.15
C SER A 417 -15.55 -10.32 1.88
N GLU A 418 -15.75 -9.01 1.68
CA GLU A 418 -16.27 -8.49 0.41
C GLU A 418 -15.19 -8.40 -0.69
N SER A 419 -13.90 -8.37 -0.29
CA SER A 419 -12.77 -8.13 -1.19
C SER A 419 -12.01 -9.41 -1.55
N PHE A 420 -11.93 -10.37 -0.62
CA PHE A 420 -11.19 -11.61 -0.81
C PHE A 420 -12.07 -12.73 -1.34
N THR A 421 -11.48 -13.62 -2.12
CA THR A 421 -12.07 -14.94 -2.35
C THR A 421 -11.75 -15.81 -1.13
N THR A 422 -12.76 -16.31 -0.43
CA THR A 422 -12.58 -17.12 0.77
C THR A 422 -12.98 -18.58 0.55
N HIS A 423 -12.21 -19.47 1.16
CA HIS A 423 -12.37 -20.92 1.16
C HIS A 423 -11.98 -21.44 2.54
N GLU A 424 -12.98 -21.70 3.38
CA GLU A 424 -12.77 -22.21 4.74
C GLU A 424 -11.80 -21.30 5.53
N GLU A 425 -10.66 -21.82 5.98
CA GLU A 425 -9.62 -21.11 6.73
C GLU A 425 -8.67 -20.24 5.88
N HIS A 426 -8.94 -20.13 4.57
CA HIS A 426 -8.08 -19.45 3.59
C HIS A 426 -8.79 -18.30 2.89
N ALA A 427 -8.07 -17.20 2.69
CA ALA A 427 -8.50 -16.09 1.86
C ALA A 427 -7.41 -15.67 0.88
N TYR A 428 -7.79 -15.36 -0.35
CA TYR A 428 -6.88 -14.94 -1.42
C TYR A 428 -7.39 -13.70 -2.15
N LEU A 429 -6.48 -12.77 -2.43
CA LEU A 429 -6.72 -11.57 -3.24
C LEU A 429 -5.53 -11.36 -4.17
N SER A 430 -5.81 -11.07 -5.45
CA SER A 430 -4.82 -10.56 -6.39
C SER A 430 -5.34 -9.26 -7.00
N THR A 431 -4.55 -8.18 -6.91
CA THR A 431 -4.97 -6.84 -7.34
C THR A 431 -3.78 -5.99 -7.77
N GLY A 432 -4.02 -5.02 -8.66
CA GLY A 432 -3.06 -3.95 -8.96
C GLY A 432 -3.33 -2.75 -8.07
N LEU A 433 -2.33 -2.29 -7.32
CA LEU A 433 -2.50 -1.21 -6.33
C LEU A 433 -2.28 0.16 -6.98
N SER A 434 -3.33 0.72 -7.59
CA SER A 434 -3.30 2.06 -8.20
C SER A 434 -3.64 3.19 -7.24
N THR A 435 -4.25 2.90 -6.09
CA THR A 435 -4.53 3.83 -5.00
C THR A 435 -4.29 3.12 -3.67
N ASP A 436 -4.23 3.84 -2.55
CA ASP A 436 -4.26 3.19 -1.24
C ASP A 436 -5.56 2.39 -1.08
N GLN A 437 -5.47 1.23 -0.40
CA GLN A 437 -6.61 0.34 -0.19
C GLN A 437 -6.60 -0.20 1.24
N ARG A 438 -7.79 -0.26 1.85
CA ARG A 438 -8.01 -0.94 3.12
C ARG A 438 -8.89 -2.15 2.87
N PHE A 439 -8.48 -3.28 3.44
CA PHE A 439 -9.22 -4.53 3.38
C PHE A 439 -9.58 -5.00 4.78
N GLU A 440 -10.75 -5.63 4.88
CA GLU A 440 -11.23 -6.22 6.11
C GLU A 440 -11.66 -7.67 5.86
N LEU A 441 -11.27 -8.55 6.77
CA LEU A 441 -11.65 -9.94 6.80
C LEU A 441 -12.21 -10.28 8.18
N THR A 442 -13.41 -10.85 8.20
CA THR A 442 -14.04 -11.34 9.42
C THR A 442 -13.68 -12.81 9.62
N ILE A 443 -13.14 -13.13 10.79
CA ILE A 443 -12.81 -14.48 11.24
C ILE A 443 -14.01 -14.99 12.03
N ILE A 444 -14.66 -16.01 11.50
CA ILE A 444 -15.78 -16.70 12.13
C ILE A 444 -15.21 -17.92 12.84
N PRO A 445 -15.31 -17.99 14.19
CA PRO A 445 -14.83 -19.13 14.96
C PRO A 445 -15.51 -20.44 14.55
N ASP A 446 -14.84 -21.56 14.82
CA ASP A 446 -15.42 -22.88 14.64
C ASP A 446 -16.55 -23.13 15.64
N GLU A 447 -17.77 -23.29 15.14
CA GLU A 447 -18.94 -23.73 15.93
C GLU A 447 -19.32 -25.20 15.62
N THR A 448 -18.53 -25.89 14.80
CA THR A 448 -18.81 -27.26 14.38
C THR A 448 -18.21 -28.27 15.34
N GLU A 449 -18.87 -29.41 15.49
CA GLU A 449 -18.48 -30.42 16.46
C GLU A 449 -17.44 -31.37 15.85
N PRO A 450 -16.46 -31.85 16.64
CA PRO A 450 -15.51 -32.84 16.15
C PRO A 450 -16.20 -34.14 15.75
N ARG A 451 -15.93 -34.61 14.54
CA ARG A 451 -16.52 -35.81 13.95
C ARG A 451 -15.48 -36.89 13.71
N ILE A 452 -15.84 -38.11 14.09
CA ILE A 452 -15.05 -39.31 13.77
C ILE A 452 -15.17 -39.57 12.26
N HIS A 453 -14.06 -39.48 11.54
CA HIS A 453 -13.99 -39.82 10.12
C HIS A 453 -13.64 -41.30 9.93
N SER A 454 -12.85 -41.89 10.84
CA SER A 454 -12.50 -43.31 10.76
C SER A 454 -12.12 -43.89 12.13
N HIS A 455 -12.23 -45.21 12.26
CA HIS A 455 -11.79 -45.96 13.43
C HIS A 455 -11.51 -47.42 13.08
N GLU A 456 -10.46 -48.00 13.66
CA GLU A 456 -10.11 -49.40 13.43
C GLU A 456 -9.24 -49.98 14.56
N ILE A 457 -9.12 -51.31 14.59
CA ILE A 457 -8.15 -52.00 15.46
C ILE A 457 -6.87 -52.14 14.64
N VAL A 458 -5.82 -51.43 15.02
CA VAL A 458 -4.55 -51.35 14.27
C VAL A 458 -3.55 -52.44 14.67
N GLU A 459 -3.62 -52.90 15.92
CA GLU A 459 -2.92 -54.07 16.43
C GLU A 459 -3.77 -54.70 17.53
N LEU A 460 -3.52 -55.97 17.88
CA LEU A 460 -4.25 -56.62 18.97
C LEU A 460 -4.08 -55.77 20.24
N ASN A 461 -5.19 -55.42 20.89
CA ASN A 461 -5.26 -54.51 22.02
C ASN A 461 -4.96 -53.02 21.73
N LYS A 462 -5.11 -52.57 20.48
CA LYS A 462 -4.97 -51.14 20.16
C LYS A 462 -5.95 -50.66 19.13
N ILE A 463 -6.65 -49.61 19.50
CA ILE A 463 -7.71 -49.02 18.70
C ILE A 463 -7.29 -47.61 18.28
N TRP A 464 -7.45 -47.33 16.99
CA TRP A 464 -7.23 -46.05 16.36
C TRP A 464 -8.57 -45.34 16.11
N ILE A 465 -8.71 -44.08 16.54
CA ILE A 465 -9.88 -43.23 16.25
C ILE A 465 -9.40 -41.90 15.66
N GLY A 466 -9.74 -41.66 14.40
CA GLY A 466 -9.36 -40.44 13.66
C GLY A 466 -10.53 -39.47 13.50
N PHE A 467 -10.30 -38.21 13.84
CA PHE A 467 -11.23 -37.10 13.73
C PHE A 467 -10.95 -36.23 12.48
N ASN A 468 -11.94 -35.46 12.04
CA ASN A 468 -11.82 -34.52 10.92
C ASN A 468 -10.99 -33.26 11.27
N GLU A 469 -10.73 -33.03 12.55
CA GLU A 469 -10.12 -31.81 13.07
C GLU A 469 -9.32 -32.07 14.36
N PRO A 470 -8.41 -31.15 14.75
CA PRO A 470 -7.61 -31.29 15.96
C PRO A 470 -8.45 -31.25 17.25
N LEU A 471 -8.09 -32.09 18.22
CA LEU A 471 -8.77 -32.18 19.50
C LEU A 471 -8.06 -31.38 20.61
N ASP A 472 -8.82 -30.97 21.62
CA ASP A 472 -8.28 -30.64 22.92
C ASP A 472 -7.84 -31.94 23.61
N CYS A 473 -6.54 -32.23 23.51
CA CYS A 473 -5.95 -33.45 24.06
C CYS A 473 -6.08 -33.57 25.58
N ASP A 474 -6.33 -32.49 26.33
CA ASP A 474 -6.61 -32.60 27.77
C ASP A 474 -7.94 -33.30 28.03
N THR A 475 -8.92 -33.14 27.13
CA THR A 475 -10.21 -33.86 27.20
C THR A 475 -10.20 -35.19 26.45
N ALA A 476 -9.53 -35.24 25.29
CA ALA A 476 -9.49 -36.44 24.47
C ALA A 476 -8.60 -37.56 25.05
N SER A 477 -7.74 -37.24 26.03
CA SER A 477 -6.96 -38.24 26.77
C SER A 477 -7.52 -38.58 28.16
N ASP A 478 -8.68 -38.02 28.55
CA ASP A 478 -9.30 -38.30 29.83
C ASP A 478 -9.80 -39.76 29.89
N PRO A 479 -9.36 -40.58 30.87
CA PRO A 479 -9.85 -41.94 31.05
C PRO A 479 -11.37 -42.06 31.21
N PHE A 480 -12.05 -41.01 31.68
CA PHE A 480 -13.52 -40.98 31.82
C PHE A 480 -14.26 -40.62 30.52
N ALA A 481 -13.53 -40.19 29.48
CA ALA A 481 -14.11 -39.91 28.17
C ALA A 481 -14.47 -41.19 27.40
N TYR A 482 -14.00 -42.36 27.83
CA TYR A 482 -14.15 -43.61 27.07
C TYR A 482 -14.69 -44.75 27.95
N ALA A 483 -15.56 -45.57 27.36
CA ALA A 483 -15.92 -46.88 27.91
C ALA A 483 -15.94 -47.89 26.77
N ILE A 484 -15.37 -49.06 27.00
CA ILE A 484 -15.36 -50.17 26.04
C ILE A 484 -16.21 -51.32 26.56
N THR A 485 -16.95 -51.98 25.69
CA THR A 485 -17.72 -53.17 26.00
C THR A 485 -17.59 -54.16 24.87
N ASP A 486 -17.21 -55.40 25.20
CA ASP A 486 -17.32 -56.51 24.27
C ASP A 486 -18.81 -56.83 24.05
N THR A 487 -19.24 -56.75 22.79
CA THR A 487 -20.63 -56.98 22.37
C THR A 487 -20.80 -58.29 21.61
N ASN A 488 -19.76 -59.15 21.60
CA ASN A 488 -19.78 -60.41 20.92
C ASN A 488 -20.95 -61.28 21.39
N THR A 489 -21.71 -61.81 20.42
CA THR A 489 -22.86 -62.70 20.67
C THR A 489 -22.59 -64.14 20.22
N ALA A 490 -21.41 -64.42 19.65
CA ALA A 490 -21.12 -65.69 18.96
C ALA A 490 -20.29 -66.70 19.76
N ALA A 491 -19.79 -66.39 20.95
CA ALA A 491 -19.13 -67.35 21.82
C ALA A 491 -19.41 -67.02 23.29
N SER A 492 -19.57 -68.04 24.14
CA SER A 492 -19.95 -67.93 25.56
C SER A 492 -18.85 -67.41 26.49
N GLU A 493 -17.88 -66.66 25.96
CA GLU A 493 -16.82 -66.00 26.71
C GLU A 493 -16.96 -64.50 26.46
N THR A 494 -17.75 -63.82 27.30
CA THR A 494 -17.63 -62.35 27.42
C THR A 494 -16.32 -62.07 28.13
N ASP A 495 -15.33 -61.61 27.38
CA ASP A 495 -14.06 -61.20 27.97
C ASP A 495 -14.20 -59.83 28.62
N THR A 496 -13.58 -59.67 29.79
CA THR A 496 -13.55 -58.36 30.46
C THR A 496 -12.50 -57.51 29.78
N VAL A 497 -12.93 -56.58 28.94
CA VAL A 497 -12.05 -55.61 28.28
C VAL A 497 -12.04 -54.30 29.05
N TYR A 498 -10.85 -53.71 29.20
CA TYR A 498 -10.69 -52.38 29.76
C TYR A 498 -9.62 -51.59 29.00
N ILE A 499 -9.71 -50.27 29.06
CA ILE A 499 -8.74 -49.35 28.46
C ILE A 499 -7.62 -49.14 29.48
N ASP A 500 -6.37 -49.35 29.05
CA ASP A 500 -5.17 -49.17 29.88
C ASP A 500 -4.62 -47.75 29.73
N THR A 501 -4.33 -47.33 28.50
CA THR A 501 -3.83 -45.99 28.20
C THR A 501 -4.57 -45.34 27.05
N ILE A 502 -4.67 -44.01 27.12
CA ILE A 502 -5.26 -43.16 26.09
C ILE A 502 -4.21 -42.13 25.70
N THR A 503 -3.94 -42.02 24.41
CA THR A 503 -3.03 -41.01 23.88
C THR A 503 -3.73 -40.20 22.81
N CYS A 504 -3.58 -38.88 22.86
CA CYS A 504 -4.10 -37.95 21.86
C CYS A 504 -2.92 -37.23 21.20
N SER A 505 -2.97 -37.09 19.87
CA SER A 505 -1.97 -36.36 19.10
C SER A 505 -2.63 -35.61 17.95
N GLY A 506 -3.07 -34.37 18.17
CA GLY A 506 -3.79 -33.61 17.17
C GLY A 506 -5.21 -34.15 16.99
N ARG A 507 -5.52 -34.75 15.84
CA ARG A 507 -6.86 -35.25 15.47
C ARG A 507 -7.08 -36.74 15.77
N ASP A 508 -6.16 -37.33 16.51
CA ASP A 508 -5.86 -38.76 16.46
C ASP A 508 -5.81 -39.28 17.91
N VAL A 509 -6.67 -40.24 18.27
CA VAL A 509 -6.76 -40.81 19.63
C VAL A 509 -6.58 -42.32 19.67
N TRP A 510 -5.52 -42.80 20.34
CA TRP A 510 -5.21 -44.23 20.52
C TRP A 510 -5.65 -44.74 21.88
N LEU A 511 -6.37 -45.86 21.85
CA LEU A 511 -6.75 -46.61 23.04
C LEU A 511 -5.94 -47.91 23.06
N ASP A 512 -4.99 -48.01 23.99
CA ASP A 512 -4.38 -49.30 24.30
C ASP A 512 -5.27 -50.01 25.33
N THR A 513 -5.67 -51.23 25.05
CA THR A 513 -6.63 -51.99 25.85
C THR A 513 -5.99 -53.23 26.46
N ILE A 514 -6.70 -53.89 27.36
CA ILE A 514 -6.37 -55.22 27.84
C ILE A 514 -7.61 -56.10 27.76
N GLY A 515 -7.43 -57.33 27.29
CA GLY A 515 -8.48 -58.34 27.26
C GLY A 515 -9.15 -58.53 25.90
N MET A 516 -8.74 -57.82 24.84
CA MET A 516 -9.20 -58.12 23.49
C MET A 516 -8.62 -59.44 22.99
N THR A 517 -9.38 -60.17 22.18
CA THR A 517 -8.94 -61.43 21.56
C THR A 517 -8.64 -61.26 20.07
N SER A 518 -7.88 -62.20 19.52
CA SER A 518 -7.62 -62.28 18.08
C SER A 518 -8.73 -63.01 17.30
N GLN A 519 -9.89 -63.25 17.93
CA GLN A 519 -11.00 -63.92 17.27
C GLN A 519 -11.52 -63.05 16.12
N ASN A 520 -11.69 -63.67 14.94
CA ASN A 520 -12.22 -62.97 13.79
C ASN A 520 -13.70 -62.64 13.98
N GLU A 521 -14.12 -61.46 13.55
CA GLU A 521 -15.47 -60.90 13.70
C GLU A 521 -15.90 -60.70 15.15
N GLU A 522 -14.97 -60.29 16.00
CA GLU A 522 -15.30 -59.80 17.35
C GLU A 522 -15.65 -58.31 17.33
N PHE A 523 -16.72 -57.93 18.05
CA PHE A 523 -17.31 -56.59 17.99
C PHE A 523 -17.16 -55.91 19.35
N TYR A 524 -16.50 -54.76 19.37
CA TYR A 524 -16.34 -53.95 20.57
C TYR A 524 -17.07 -52.62 20.39
N GLU A 525 -17.96 -52.32 21.31
CA GLU A 525 -18.65 -51.03 21.39
C GLU A 525 -17.83 -50.07 22.25
N ILE A 526 -17.59 -48.86 21.74
CA ILE A 526 -16.85 -47.82 22.42
C ILE A 526 -17.78 -46.61 22.56
N ILE A 527 -17.97 -46.17 23.81
CA ILE A 527 -18.72 -44.97 24.15
C ILE A 527 -17.73 -43.85 24.42
N LEU A 528 -17.76 -42.81 23.58
CA LEU A 528 -16.99 -41.59 23.69
C LEU A 528 -17.86 -40.50 24.33
N ARG A 529 -17.32 -39.71 25.26
CA ARG A 529 -18.05 -38.62 25.94
C ARG A 529 -17.10 -37.50 26.32
N ASN A 530 -17.60 -36.26 26.38
CA ASN A 530 -16.86 -35.09 26.86
C ASN A 530 -15.55 -34.77 26.11
N ILE A 531 -15.35 -35.31 24.92
CA ILE A 531 -14.24 -34.96 24.03
C ILE A 531 -14.56 -33.62 23.39
N ARG A 532 -13.58 -32.71 23.34
CA ARG A 532 -13.70 -31.42 22.66
C ARG A 532 -12.68 -31.26 21.54
N ASP A 533 -13.01 -30.44 20.56
CA ASP A 533 -12.05 -29.86 19.63
C ASP A 533 -11.22 -28.74 20.31
N LYS A 534 -10.36 -28.09 19.55
CA LYS A 534 -9.58 -26.92 20.01
C LYS A 534 -10.42 -25.67 20.27
N ALA A 535 -11.58 -25.53 19.61
CA ALA A 535 -12.52 -24.42 19.81
C ALA A 535 -13.42 -24.62 21.05
N GLY A 536 -13.41 -25.81 21.65
CA GLY A 536 -14.20 -26.18 22.82
C GLY A 536 -15.56 -26.80 22.49
N ASN A 537 -15.86 -27.09 21.22
CA ASN A 537 -17.10 -27.77 20.85
C ASN A 537 -17.02 -29.25 21.25
N TYR A 538 -18.08 -29.76 21.84
CA TYR A 538 -18.15 -31.16 22.26
C TYR A 538 -18.46 -32.06 21.06
N ILE A 539 -17.91 -33.27 21.07
CA ILE A 539 -18.36 -34.35 20.17
C ILE A 539 -19.88 -34.52 20.24
N ASP A 540 -20.56 -34.57 19.10
CA ASP A 540 -22.00 -34.86 19.04
C ASP A 540 -22.30 -36.17 18.26
N PRO A 541 -23.24 -37.00 18.73
CA PRO A 541 -23.89 -36.93 20.04
C PRO A 541 -22.90 -37.06 21.21
N ASN A 542 -23.17 -36.43 22.35
CA ASN A 542 -22.43 -36.63 23.60
C ASN A 542 -23.31 -37.35 24.64
N PRO A 543 -23.16 -38.67 24.88
CA PRO A 543 -22.09 -39.54 24.39
C PRO A 543 -22.31 -40.09 22.98
N ARG A 544 -21.22 -40.36 22.27
CA ARG A 544 -21.19 -41.01 20.95
C ARG A 544 -20.81 -42.46 21.09
N THR A 545 -21.47 -43.34 20.36
CA THR A 545 -21.14 -44.78 20.34
C THR A 545 -20.61 -45.17 18.97
N ILE A 546 -19.48 -45.87 18.93
CA ILE A 546 -18.92 -46.49 17.73
C ILE A 546 -18.71 -47.99 17.96
N THR A 547 -18.57 -48.74 16.88
CA THR A 547 -18.29 -50.17 16.93
C THR A 547 -17.04 -50.47 16.12
N VAL A 548 -16.01 -51.00 16.78
CA VAL A 548 -14.80 -51.52 16.10
C VAL A 548 -14.91 -53.03 15.97
N VAL A 549 -14.39 -53.58 14.87
CA VAL A 549 -14.50 -55.00 14.55
C VAL A 549 -13.12 -55.60 14.35
N GLN A 550 -12.82 -56.66 15.09
CA GLN A 550 -11.59 -57.42 14.92
C GLN A 550 -11.68 -58.25 13.65
N ARG A 551 -10.86 -57.92 12.66
CA ARG A 551 -10.81 -58.61 11.37
C ARG A 551 -9.39 -59.05 11.05
N GLY A 552 -9.14 -60.36 11.20
CA GLY A 552 -7.95 -61.04 10.70
C GLY A 552 -6.62 -60.29 10.86
N LEU A 553 -6.28 -59.89 12.09
CA LEU A 553 -4.93 -59.45 12.45
C LEU A 553 -3.97 -60.64 12.61
#